data_AF-A0A9D7Z287-F1
#
_entry.id   AF-A0A9D7Z287-F1
#
_cell.length_a   1.000
_cell.length_b   1.000
_cell.length_c   1.000
_cell.angle_alpha   90.00
_cell.angle_beta   90.00
_cell.angle_gamma   90.00
#
_symmetry.space_group_name_H-M   'P 1'
#
loop_
_entity.id
_entity.type
_entity.pdbx_description
1 polymer ?
#
loop_
_entity_poly.entity_id
_entity_poly.type
_entity_poly.pdbx_seq_one_letter_code
_entity_poly.pdbx_strand_id
1 'polypeptide(L)'
;MKQEHRVIDYEAEYNNRALVPEHPALIEGWKRDAAAYRAEAHCDLAIPYGELSERTTYDLFLPEDSMPAAAHRPLPAWRLLAGA
;
A
#
# COMPACT_ATOMS: atom_id res chain seq x y z
N MET A 1 14.41 -46.05 -14.32
CA MET A 1 14.24 -45.15 -13.17
C MET A 1 12.82 -44.61 -13.24
N LYS A 2 11.90 -45.11 -12.40
CA LYS A 2 10.53 -44.56 -12.35
C LYS A 2 10.62 -43.27 -11.53
N GLN A 3 10.25 -42.13 -12.12
CA GLN A 3 10.09 -40.91 -11.34
C GLN A 3 8.88 -41.11 -10.41
N GLU A 4 9.11 -41.05 -9.10
CA GLU A 4 8.03 -40.96 -8.14
C GLU A 4 7.35 -39.60 -8.29
N HIS A 5 6.05 -39.61 -8.56
CA HIS A 5 5.23 -38.41 -8.52
C HIS A 5 4.94 -38.10 -7.05
N ARG A 6 5.81 -37.30 -6.41
CA ARG A 6 5.58 -36.83 -5.04
C ARG A 6 4.35 -35.93 -5.06
N VAL A 7 3.28 -36.35 -4.39
CA VAL A 7 2.13 -35.49 -4.15
C VAL A 7 2.60 -34.37 -3.23
N ILE A 8 2.59 -33.14 -3.73
CA ILE A 8 2.94 -31.94 -2.97
C ILE A 8 1.73 -31.54 -2.13
N ASP A 9 1.94 -31.32 -0.85
CA ASP A 9 0.94 -30.70 0.01
C ASP A 9 1.02 -29.18 -0.16
N TYR A 10 0.18 -28.65 -1.05
CA TYR A 10 0.18 -27.22 -1.33
C TYR A 10 -0.25 -26.37 -0.13
N GLU A 11 -1.03 -26.89 0.82
CA GLU A 11 -1.40 -26.11 2.00
C GLU A 11 -0.17 -25.90 2.90
N ALA A 12 0.62 -26.94 3.12
CA ALA A 12 1.86 -26.84 3.89
C ALA A 12 2.88 -25.89 3.23
N GLU A 13 2.97 -25.89 1.89
CA GLU A 13 3.94 -25.06 1.15
C GLU A 13 3.52 -23.57 1.07
N TYR A 14 2.23 -23.26 1.04
CA TYR A 14 1.74 -21.88 0.87
C TYR A 14 1.29 -21.20 2.18
N ASN A 15 1.09 -21.96 3.25
CA ASN A 15 0.68 -21.40 4.53
C ASN A 15 1.87 -20.80 5.29
N ASN A 16 2.28 -19.61 4.86
CA ASN A 16 3.35 -18.85 5.51
C ASN A 16 3.08 -18.55 6.99
N ARG A 17 1.82 -18.56 7.45
CA ARG A 17 1.48 -18.37 8.87
C ARG A 17 1.81 -19.60 9.71
N ALA A 18 1.69 -20.80 9.16
CA ALA A 18 2.18 -22.02 9.80
C ALA A 18 3.71 -22.05 9.88
N LEU A 19 4.39 -21.48 8.87
CA LEU A 19 5.86 -21.41 8.81
C LEU A 19 6.47 -20.26 9.62
N VAL A 20 5.69 -19.22 9.96
CA VAL A 20 6.15 -18.06 10.75
C VAL A 20 5.24 -17.89 11.97
N PRO A 21 5.43 -18.65 13.06
CA PRO A 21 4.58 -18.59 14.24
C PRO A 21 4.50 -17.21 14.89
N GLU A 22 5.53 -16.38 14.72
CA GLU A 22 5.62 -15.01 15.24
C GLU A 22 4.79 -14.00 14.42
N HIS A 23 4.19 -14.41 13.30
CA HIS A 23 3.44 -13.53 12.40
C HIS A 23 2.41 -12.62 13.10
N PRO A 24 1.71 -13.02 14.19
CA PRO A 24 0.77 -12.10 14.85
C PRO A 24 1.47 -10.87 15.42
N ALA A 25 2.60 -11.07 16.10
CA ALA A 25 3.37 -9.98 16.69
C ALA A 25 4.02 -9.10 15.61
N LEU A 26 4.47 -9.70 14.50
CA LEU A 26 5.03 -8.97 13.36
C LEU A 26 3.98 -8.08 12.68
N ILE A 27 2.76 -8.59 12.47
CA ILE A 27 1.66 -7.83 11.86
C ILE A 27 1.25 -6.65 12.76
N GLU A 28 1.15 -6.87 14.08
CA GLU A 28 0.90 -5.78 15.03
C GLU A 28 2.07 -4.78 15.07
N GLY A 29 3.29 -5.27 14.90
CA GLY A 29 4.49 -4.45 14.69
C GLY A 29 4.33 -3.52 13.49
N TRP A 30 4.02 -4.05 12.32
CA TRP A 30 3.84 -3.26 11.10
C TRP A 30 2.78 -2.18 11.25
N LYS A 31 1.66 -2.49 11.90
CA LYS A 31 0.60 -1.52 12.16
C LYS A 31 1.11 -0.37 13.03
N ARG A 32 1.79 -0.68 14.13
CA ARG A 32 2.35 0.32 15.06
C ARG A 32 3.39 1.19 14.38
N ASP A 33 4.35 0.54 13.71
CA ASP A 33 5.51 1.22 13.14
C ASP A 33 5.11 2.09 11.94
N ALA A 34 4.15 1.63 11.12
CA ALA A 34 3.58 2.44 10.05
C ALA A 34 2.76 3.63 10.57
N ALA A 35 2.09 3.51 11.73
CA ALA A 35 1.40 4.65 12.35
C ALA A 35 2.41 5.66 12.91
N ALA A 36 3.47 5.19 13.56
CA ALA A 36 4.55 6.04 14.07
C ALA A 36 5.23 6.81 12.93
N TYR A 37 5.59 6.13 11.84
CA TYR A 37 6.24 6.78 10.70
C TYR A 37 5.36 7.85 10.04
N ARG A 38 4.06 7.56 9.82
CA ARG A 38 3.12 8.56 9.25
C ARG A 38 2.96 9.81 10.12
N ALA A 39 3.18 9.72 11.43
CA ALA A 39 3.07 10.87 12.32
C ALA A 39 4.21 11.90 12.15
N GLU A 40 5.34 11.46 11.60
CA GLU A 40 6.57 12.26 11.50
C GLU A 40 7.00 12.52 10.05
N ALA A 41 6.63 11.65 9.11
CA ALA A 41 7.07 11.73 7.73
C ALA A 41 6.50 12.94 6.96
N HIS A 42 7.32 13.49 6.06
CA HIS A 42 6.84 14.43 5.05
C HIS A 42 5.96 13.67 4.05
N CYS A 43 4.63 13.79 4.19
CA CYS A 43 3.69 13.02 3.39
C CYS A 43 2.31 13.68 3.28
N ASP A 44 1.59 13.27 2.24
CA ASP A 44 0.17 13.54 2.03
C ASP A 44 -0.59 12.21 2.18
N LEU A 45 -1.50 12.12 3.15
CA LEU A 45 -2.23 10.88 3.46
C LEU A 45 -3.61 10.84 2.80
N ALA A 46 -4.07 9.62 2.52
CA ALA A 46 -5.42 9.34 2.01
C ALA A 46 -5.83 10.14 0.74
N ILE A 47 -4.90 10.34 -0.20
CA ILE A 47 -5.16 11.01 -1.47
C ILE A 47 -6.13 10.15 -2.30
N PRO A 48 -7.29 10.67 -2.70
CA PRO A 48 -8.22 9.93 -3.55
C PRO A 48 -7.67 9.82 -4.98
N TYR A 49 -7.79 8.64 -5.59
CA TYR A 49 -7.43 8.41 -7.00
C TYR A 49 -8.61 7.96 -7.88
N GLY A 50 -9.81 7.84 -7.31
CA GLY A 50 -11.02 7.46 -8.03
C GLY A 50 -12.25 7.64 -7.17
N GLU A 51 -13.41 7.47 -7.80
CA GLU A 51 -14.73 7.66 -7.17
C GLU A 51 -15.41 6.32 -6.81
N LEU A 52 -14.74 5.19 -7.04
CA LEU A 52 -15.35 3.86 -6.91
C LEU A 52 -15.68 3.48 -5.46
N SER A 53 -14.88 3.95 -4.49
CA SER A 53 -15.17 3.76 -3.06
C SER A 53 -14.33 4.66 -2.15
N GLU A 54 -14.66 4.73 -0.86
CA GLU A 54 -13.80 5.36 0.16
C GLU A 54 -12.40 4.73 0.25
N ARG A 55 -12.23 3.49 -0.23
CA ARG A 55 -10.95 2.78 -0.23
C ARG A 55 -10.07 3.08 -1.44
N THR A 56 -10.54 3.85 -2.42
CA THR A 56 -9.69 4.28 -3.57
C THR A 56 -8.84 5.48 -3.19
N THR A 57 -7.99 5.27 -2.19
CA THR A 57 -7.04 6.24 -1.63
C THR A 57 -5.64 5.65 -1.52
N TYR A 58 -4.62 6.51 -1.48
CA TYR A 58 -3.23 6.13 -1.24
C TYR A 58 -2.52 7.19 -0.38
N ASP A 59 -1.43 6.79 0.26
CA ASP A 59 -0.53 7.69 0.98
C ASP A 59 0.68 8.01 0.08
N LEU A 60 1.07 9.28 -0.02
CA LEU A 60 2.24 9.73 -0.77
C LEU A 60 3.31 10.27 0.18
N PHE A 61 4.41 9.54 0.29
CA PHE A 61 5.58 9.95 1.07
C PHE A 61 6.59 10.66 0.17
N LEU A 62 7.07 11.79 0.65
CA LEU A 62 7.88 12.75 -0.08
C LEU A 62 9.30 12.79 0.52
N PRO A 63 10.36 12.93 -0.29
CA PRO A 63 11.70 13.18 0.25
C PRO A 63 11.76 14.56 0.94
N GLU A 64 12.68 14.75 1.89
CA GLU A 64 12.82 15.99 2.68
C GLU A 64 12.80 17.27 1.81
N ASP A 65 13.51 17.28 0.68
CA ASP A 65 13.71 18.47 -0.16
C ASP A 65 12.70 18.63 -1.31
N SER A 66 11.58 17.89 -1.28
CA SER A 66 10.55 18.03 -2.31
C SER A 66 9.50 19.09 -1.97
N MET A 67 8.91 19.69 -3.01
CA MET A 67 7.72 20.52 -2.83
C MET A 67 6.52 19.63 -2.45
N PRO A 68 5.63 20.07 -1.55
CA PRO A 68 4.45 19.30 -1.15
C PRO A 68 3.58 18.94 -2.37
N ALA A 69 3.03 17.73 -2.41
CA ALA A 69 2.34 17.21 -3.59
C ALA A 69 1.08 18.00 -3.97
N ALA A 70 0.47 18.71 -3.01
CA ALA A 70 -0.57 19.72 -3.25
C ALA A 70 -0.14 20.82 -4.24
N ALA A 71 1.15 21.13 -4.36
CA ALA A 71 1.68 22.11 -5.32
C ALA A 71 1.69 21.59 -6.77
N HIS A 72 1.59 20.27 -7.00
CA HIS A 72 1.63 19.65 -8.32
C HIS A 72 0.25 19.12 -8.77
N ARG A 73 -0.86 19.72 -8.34
CA ARG A 73 -2.16 19.40 -8.93
C ARG A 73 -2.51 20.41 -10.02
N PRO A 74 -2.03 20.29 -11.28
CA PRO A 74 -2.66 21.03 -12.36
C PRO A 74 -4.12 20.57 -12.43
N LEU A 75 -5.05 21.52 -12.47
CA LEU A 75 -6.44 21.20 -12.80
C LEU A 75 -6.44 20.41 -14.12
N PRO A 76 -7.17 19.29 -14.22
CA PRO A 76 -7.18 18.55 -15.47
C PRO A 76 -7.76 19.44 -16.58
N ALA A 77 -7.09 19.46 -17.75
CA ALA A 77 -7.40 20.34 -18.87
C ALA A 77 -8.86 20.27 -19.33
N TRP A 78 -9.56 19.15 -19.11
CA TRP A 78 -10.97 18.99 -19.49
C TRP A 78 -11.94 19.84 -18.65
N ARG A 79 -11.52 20.33 -17.47
CA ARG A 79 -12.35 21.22 -16.62
C ARG A 79 -12.36 22.68 -17.08
N LEU A 80 -11.43 23.09 -17.96
CA LEU A 80 -11.39 24.42 -18.57
C LEU A 80 -12.27 24.52 -19.83
N LEU A 81 -12.63 23.39 -20.45
CA LEU A 81 -13.44 23.35 -21.66
C LEU A 81 -14.95 23.19 -21.41
N ALA A 82 -15.36 22.90 -20.17
CA ALA A 82 -16.77 22.72 -19.79
C ALA A 82 -17.46 24.03 -19.33
N GLY A 83 -16.83 25.18 -19.57
CA GLY A 83 -17.33 26.51 -19.22
C GLY A 83 -17.07 27.52 -20.33
N ALA A 84 -17.62 27.29 -21.52
CA ALA A 84 -17.81 28.26 -22.59
C ALA A 84 -19.05 27.88 -23.41
#